data_AF-A0A1E3VIV1-F1
#
_entry.id   AF-A0A1E3VIV1-F1
#
_cell.length_a   1.000
_cell.length_b   1.000
_cell.length_c   1.000
_cell.angle_alpha   90.00
_cell.angle_beta   90.00
_cell.angle_gamma   90.00
#
_symmetry.space_group_name_H-M   'P 1'
#
loop_
_entity.id
_entity.type
_entity.pdbx_description
1 polymer ?
#
loop_
_entity_poly.entity_id
_entity_poly.type
_entity_poly.pdbx_seq_one_letter_code
_entity_poly.pdbx_strand_id
1 'polypeptide(L)'
;MQRSVEQRQTTGRRKPKRRDPRSKYLGFTSRQWPFIAVLVGNWIFAAAFFAIGKLVWDWTPEAWGIADRLALVIKDAVFALVPGVLGICIVAAQRLDPNMWVGRVAKPNSALDINTRFILNTFEQFTAFFIANAGLAMYCPLSEARTLPILTALFVIGRILFWVGYHKNPYLRAFGFGLTFYPTVAAFAWLMLMMIFGIRVPL
;
A
#
# COMPACT_ATOMS: atom_id res chain seq x y z
N MET A 1 -16.36 -32.21 -65.22
CA MET A 1 -15.28 -31.22 -64.98
C MET A 1 -15.76 -30.22 -63.93
N GLN A 2 -15.08 -30.22 -62.78
CA GLN A 2 -15.35 -29.36 -61.62
C GLN A 2 -14.93 -27.90 -61.89
N ARG A 3 -15.64 -26.94 -61.28
CA ARG A 3 -15.06 -26.00 -60.29
C ARG A 3 -16.18 -25.14 -59.68
N SER A 4 -16.51 -25.47 -58.43
CA SER A 4 -17.34 -24.62 -57.57
C SER A 4 -16.50 -23.42 -57.13
N VAL A 5 -16.99 -22.21 -57.37
CA VAL A 5 -16.34 -20.96 -56.95
C VAL A 5 -16.68 -20.74 -55.48
N GLU A 6 -15.79 -21.20 -54.61
CA GLU A 6 -15.88 -21.00 -53.16
C GLU A 6 -15.53 -19.55 -52.84
N GLN A 7 -16.56 -18.71 -52.65
CA GLN A 7 -16.40 -17.35 -52.13
C GLN A 7 -15.94 -17.42 -50.67
N ARG A 8 -14.63 -17.28 -50.44
CA ARG A 8 -14.07 -16.97 -49.12
C ARG A 8 -14.52 -15.57 -48.70
N GLN A 9 -15.63 -15.48 -47.97
CA GLN A 9 -15.95 -14.31 -47.16
C GLN A 9 -14.99 -14.27 -45.97
N THR A 10 -13.88 -13.56 -46.12
CA THR A 10 -13.03 -13.19 -44.98
C THR A 10 -13.79 -12.17 -44.13
N THR A 11 -14.37 -12.62 -43.02
CA THR A 11 -14.97 -11.76 -42.00
C THR A 11 -13.91 -10.79 -41.47
N GLY A 12 -13.97 -9.53 -41.91
CA GLY A 12 -13.11 -8.47 -41.41
C GLY A 12 -13.30 -8.32 -39.91
N ARG A 13 -12.30 -8.68 -39.10
CA ARG A 13 -12.26 -8.39 -37.66
C ARG A 13 -12.46 -6.88 -37.48
N ARG A 14 -13.63 -6.47 -36.98
CA ARG A 14 -13.89 -5.09 -36.53
C ARG A 14 -12.79 -4.70 -35.53
N LYS A 15 -11.87 -3.82 -35.94
CA LYS A 15 -10.93 -3.21 -35.01
C LYS A 15 -11.73 -2.48 -33.93
N PRO A 16 -11.45 -2.69 -32.63
CA PRO A 16 -12.19 -2.02 -31.57
C PRO A 16 -12.06 -0.50 -31.76
N LYS A 17 -13.21 0.19 -31.70
CA LYS A 17 -13.30 1.65 -31.88
C LYS A 17 -12.39 2.32 -30.86
N ARG A 18 -11.35 3.02 -31.33
CA ARG A 18 -10.37 3.72 -30.48
C ARG A 18 -11.15 4.71 -29.61
N ARG A 19 -11.24 4.45 -28.30
CA ARG A 19 -11.98 5.33 -27.37
C ARG A 19 -11.32 6.70 -27.37
N ASP A 20 -12.12 7.73 -27.58
CA ASP A 20 -11.65 9.13 -27.56
C ASP A 20 -11.10 9.44 -26.15
N PRO A 21 -9.83 9.86 -26.01
CA PRO A 21 -9.24 10.19 -24.72
C PRO A 21 -9.98 11.32 -23.97
N ARG A 22 -10.80 12.13 -24.67
CA ARG A 22 -11.62 13.19 -24.08
C ARG A 22 -13.02 12.74 -23.66
N SER A 23 -13.42 11.51 -23.97
CA SER A 23 -14.70 10.96 -23.52
C SER A 23 -14.70 10.84 -21.99
N LYS A 24 -15.56 11.63 -21.36
CA LYS A 24 -15.82 11.61 -19.92
C LYS A 24 -16.97 10.65 -19.63
N TYR A 25 -16.72 9.63 -18.84
CA TYR A 25 -17.75 8.76 -18.27
C TYR A 25 -17.90 9.13 -16.79
N LEU A 26 -19.11 9.51 -16.35
CA LEU A 26 -19.39 10.01 -14.99
C LEU A 26 -18.46 11.19 -14.59
N GLY A 27 -18.12 12.07 -15.54
CA GLY A 27 -17.23 13.21 -15.31
C GLY A 27 -15.73 12.91 -15.36
N PHE A 28 -15.32 11.62 -15.35
CA PHE A 28 -13.92 11.21 -15.38
C PHE A 28 -13.45 10.76 -16.76
N THR A 29 -12.21 11.13 -17.10
CA THR A 29 -11.55 10.72 -18.35
C THR A 29 -11.19 9.24 -18.35
N SER A 30 -11.08 8.63 -19.53
CA SER A 30 -10.67 7.23 -19.68
C SER A 30 -9.30 6.89 -19.05
N ARG A 31 -8.44 7.90 -18.84
CA ARG A 31 -7.14 7.75 -18.15
C ARG A 31 -7.24 7.76 -16.62
N GLN A 32 -8.29 8.34 -16.05
CA GLN A 32 -8.50 8.43 -14.59
C GLN A 32 -9.13 7.15 -14.02
N TRP A 33 -9.92 6.43 -14.83
CA TRP A 33 -10.63 5.23 -14.39
C TRP A 33 -9.75 4.15 -13.75
N PRO A 34 -8.57 3.79 -14.29
CA PRO A 34 -7.68 2.83 -13.62
C PRO A 34 -7.23 3.29 -12.24
N PHE A 35 -6.98 4.59 -12.06
CA PHE A 35 -6.61 5.15 -10.75
C PHE A 35 -7.77 5.09 -9.76
N ILE A 36 -8.99 5.39 -10.20
CA ILE A 36 -10.20 5.29 -9.37
C ILE A 36 -10.43 3.83 -8.97
N ALA A 37 -10.26 2.88 -9.89
CA ALA A 37 -10.41 1.46 -9.59
C ALA A 37 -9.39 0.99 -8.54
N VAL A 38 -8.13 1.44 -8.64
CA VAL A 38 -7.11 1.18 -7.62
C VAL A 38 -7.51 1.81 -6.28
N LEU A 39 -7.87 3.08 -6.26
CA LEU A 39 -8.34 3.79 -5.06
C LEU A 39 -9.47 3.04 -4.36
N VAL A 40 -10.53 2.69 -5.09
CA VAL A 40 -11.68 1.98 -4.54
C VAL A 40 -11.27 0.58 -4.06
N GLY A 41 -10.47 -0.15 -4.85
CA GLY A 41 -9.95 -1.46 -4.47
C GLY A 41 -9.11 -1.41 -3.20
N ASN A 42 -8.31 -0.36 -3.02
CA ASN A 42 -7.52 -0.11 -1.82
C ASN A 42 -8.39 0.05 -0.57
N TRP A 43 -9.42 0.89 -0.64
CA TRP A 43 -10.35 1.11 0.46
C TRP A 43 -11.10 -0.17 0.82
N ILE A 44 -11.63 -0.87 -0.18
CA ILE A 44 -12.36 -2.14 0.03
C ILE A 44 -11.43 -3.18 0.65
N PHE A 45 -10.23 -3.37 0.11
CA PHE A 45 -9.27 -4.34 0.64
C PHE A 45 -8.84 -4.01 2.06
N ALA A 46 -8.48 -2.75 2.33
CA ALA A 46 -8.05 -2.33 3.66
C ALA A 46 -9.17 -2.51 4.70
N ALA A 47 -10.40 -2.08 4.37
CA ALA A 47 -11.55 -2.23 5.25
C ALA A 47 -11.89 -3.71 5.48
N ALA A 48 -11.88 -4.53 4.42
CA ALA A 48 -12.12 -5.97 4.54
C ALA A 48 -11.04 -6.65 5.38
N PHE A 49 -9.76 -6.35 5.14
CA PHE A 49 -8.64 -6.91 5.92
C PHE A 49 -8.77 -6.54 7.40
N PHE A 50 -9.07 -5.28 7.69
CA PHE A 50 -9.24 -4.80 9.04
C PHE A 50 -10.44 -5.47 9.74
N ALA A 51 -11.60 -5.51 9.08
CA ALA A 51 -12.80 -6.15 9.61
C ALA A 51 -12.59 -7.66 9.83
N ILE A 52 -11.99 -8.37 8.87
CA ILE A 52 -11.66 -9.80 9.01
C ILE A 52 -10.68 -10.01 10.16
N GLY A 53 -9.64 -9.18 10.27
CA GLY A 53 -8.68 -9.24 11.38
C GLY A 53 -9.38 -9.12 12.73
N LYS A 54 -10.31 -8.17 12.86
CA LYS A 54 -11.11 -7.96 14.08
C LYS A 54 -12.08 -9.11 14.37
N LEU A 55 -12.64 -9.75 13.33
CA LEU A 55 -13.57 -10.86 13.47
C LEU A 55 -12.88 -12.18 13.83
N VAL A 56 -11.67 -12.40 13.32
CA VAL A 56 -10.94 -13.66 13.48
C VAL A 56 -10.02 -13.64 14.70
N TRP A 57 -9.58 -12.46 15.13
CA TRP A 57 -8.56 -12.33 16.18
C TRP A 57 -9.04 -11.53 17.38
N ASP A 58 -9.37 -12.23 18.47
CA ASP A 58 -9.86 -11.67 19.73
C ASP A 58 -8.79 -11.39 20.78
N TRP A 59 -7.54 -11.21 20.35
CA TRP A 59 -6.46 -10.90 21.29
C TRP A 59 -6.68 -9.55 21.99
N THR A 60 -6.49 -9.58 23.31
CA THR A 60 -6.42 -8.40 24.15
C THR A 60 -5.25 -8.56 25.13
N PRO A 61 -4.55 -7.46 25.46
CA PRO A 61 -3.48 -7.51 26.45
C PRO A 61 -4.08 -7.58 27.87
N GLU A 62 -3.41 -8.31 28.77
CA GLU A 62 -3.83 -8.45 30.17
C GLU A 62 -3.73 -7.12 30.93
N ALA A 63 -2.71 -6.32 30.61
CA ALA A 63 -2.49 -4.99 31.16
C ALA A 63 -2.42 -3.96 30.02
N TRP A 64 -2.96 -2.77 30.27
CA TRP A 64 -2.98 -1.67 29.30
C TRP A 64 -2.49 -0.35 29.89
N GLY A 65 -1.40 -0.47 30.67
CA GLY A 65 -0.67 0.67 31.19
C GLY A 65 0.17 1.36 30.11
N ILE A 66 0.82 2.46 30.49
CA ILE A 66 1.67 3.23 29.56
C ILE A 66 2.83 2.37 29.05
N ALA A 67 3.44 1.55 29.93
CA ALA A 67 4.53 0.66 29.55
C ALA A 67 4.11 -0.39 28.51
N ASP A 68 2.93 -1.00 28.68
CA ASP A 68 2.41 -2.03 27.77
C ASP A 68 2.12 -1.45 26.37
N ARG A 69 1.53 -0.25 26.35
CA ARG A 69 1.25 0.50 25.12
C ARG A 69 2.52 0.83 24.37
N LEU A 70 3.53 1.36 25.07
CA LEU A 70 4.84 1.65 24.47
C LEU A 70 5.51 0.38 23.96
N ALA A 71 5.47 -0.71 24.73
CA ALA A 71 6.03 -1.98 24.31
C ALA A 71 5.36 -2.50 23.03
N LEU A 72 4.03 -2.40 22.92
CA LEU A 72 3.32 -2.79 21.71
C LEU A 72 3.68 -1.91 20.51
N VAL A 73 3.70 -0.58 20.68
CA VAL A 73 4.09 0.37 19.62
C VAL A 73 5.49 0.08 19.09
N ILE A 74 6.45 -0.22 19.97
CA ILE A 74 7.82 -0.55 19.57
C ILE A 74 7.87 -1.90 18.85
N LYS A 75 7.16 -2.93 19.34
CA LYS A 75 7.06 -4.22 18.65
C LYS A 75 6.53 -4.02 17.22
N ASP A 76 5.43 -3.29 17.10
CA ASP A 76 4.81 -2.96 15.83
C ASP A 76 5.73 -2.18 14.91
N ALA A 77 6.46 -1.19 15.44
CA ALA A 77 7.42 -0.41 14.67
C ALA A 77 8.54 -1.28 14.10
N VAL A 78 9.07 -2.22 14.88
CA VAL A 78 10.09 -3.18 14.42
C VAL A 78 9.54 -4.01 13.26
N PHE A 79 8.34 -4.60 13.40
CA PHE A 79 7.72 -5.39 12.33
C PHE A 79 7.39 -4.55 11.09
N ALA A 80 6.84 -3.35 11.27
CA ALA A 80 6.50 -2.44 10.18
C ALA A 80 7.72 -2.04 9.33
N LEU A 81 8.90 -1.94 9.94
CA LEU A 81 10.13 -1.51 9.28
C LEU A 81 10.91 -2.66 8.64
N VAL A 82 10.57 -3.94 8.88
CA VAL A 82 11.22 -5.11 8.26
C VAL A 82 11.38 -4.96 6.74
N PRO A 83 10.35 -4.58 5.95
CA PRO A 83 10.51 -4.39 4.51
C PRO A 83 11.53 -3.31 4.15
N GLY A 84 11.61 -2.23 4.95
CA GLY A 84 12.58 -1.15 4.75
C GLY A 84 14.01 -1.60 5.00
N VAL A 85 14.24 -2.35 6.09
CA VAL A 85 15.56 -2.93 6.41
C VAL A 85 16.00 -3.91 5.33
N LEU A 86 15.10 -4.81 4.87
CA LEU A 86 15.39 -5.71 3.76
C LEU A 86 15.74 -4.94 2.48
N GLY A 87 15.02 -3.86 2.18
CA GLY A 87 15.32 -2.96 1.07
C GLY A 87 16.75 -2.39 1.16
N ILE A 88 17.15 -1.92 2.35
CA ILE A 88 18.52 -1.42 2.60
C ILE A 88 19.56 -2.51 2.34
N CYS A 89 19.36 -3.73 2.86
CA CYS A 89 20.26 -4.86 2.63
C CYS A 89 20.42 -5.17 1.14
N ILE A 90 19.31 -5.17 0.38
CA ILE A 90 19.31 -5.40 -1.06
C ILE A 90 20.09 -4.29 -1.79
N VAL A 91 19.85 -3.02 -1.46
CA VAL A 91 20.57 -1.89 -2.08
C VAL A 91 22.05 -1.91 -1.74
N ALA A 92 22.40 -2.23 -0.49
CA ALA A 92 23.79 -2.36 -0.06
C ALA A 92 24.50 -3.43 -0.90
N ALA A 93 23.89 -4.62 -1.06
CA ALA A 93 24.42 -5.69 -1.90
C ALA A 93 24.54 -5.27 -3.39
N GLN A 94 23.55 -4.57 -3.94
CA GLN A 94 23.59 -4.07 -5.32
C GLN A 94 24.71 -3.04 -5.56
N ARG A 95 25.16 -2.35 -4.52
CA ARG A 95 26.25 -1.35 -4.59
C ARG A 95 27.65 -1.94 -4.38
N LEU A 96 27.75 -3.22 -4.01
CA LEU A 96 29.03 -3.94 -3.99
C LEU A 96 29.54 -4.28 -5.40
N ASP A 97 28.68 -4.18 -6.42
CA ASP A 97 29.11 -4.31 -7.82
C ASP A 97 30.05 -3.13 -8.19
N PRO A 98 31.30 -3.39 -8.64
CA PRO A 98 32.26 -2.36 -9.01
C PRO A 98 31.73 -1.36 -10.05
N ASN A 99 30.81 -1.79 -10.92
CA ASN A 99 30.18 -0.93 -11.92
C ASN A 99 29.22 0.11 -11.32
N MET A 100 28.83 -0.06 -10.06
CA MET A 100 27.83 0.72 -9.34
C MET A 100 28.38 1.39 -8.07
N TRP A 101 29.72 1.51 -7.95
CA TRP A 101 30.40 2.17 -6.83
C TRP A 101 29.86 3.61 -6.62
N VAL A 102 29.76 4.00 -5.34
CA VAL A 102 29.46 5.33 -4.78
C VAL A 102 29.75 6.49 -5.74
N GLY A 103 28.73 7.34 -5.95
CA GLY A 103 28.80 8.53 -6.81
C GLY A 103 28.15 8.35 -8.19
N ARG A 104 27.91 7.12 -8.65
CA ARG A 104 27.14 6.87 -9.89
C ARG A 104 25.63 6.83 -9.64
N VAL A 105 24.88 7.56 -10.47
CA VAL A 105 23.41 7.59 -10.45
C VAL A 105 22.89 6.29 -11.06
N ALA A 106 21.98 5.61 -10.36
CA ALA A 106 21.33 4.42 -10.87
C ALA A 106 20.55 4.74 -12.16
N LYS A 107 20.61 3.86 -13.16
CA LYS A 107 19.82 4.03 -14.38
C LYS A 107 18.33 4.16 -14.02
N PRO A 108 17.57 5.10 -14.60
CA PRO A 108 16.15 5.25 -14.30
C PRO A 108 15.38 3.94 -14.50
N ASN A 109 14.54 3.58 -13.53
CA ASN A 109 13.77 2.33 -13.50
C ASN A 109 14.61 1.03 -13.51
N SER A 110 15.92 1.11 -13.23
CA SER A 110 16.69 -0.08 -12.88
C SER A 110 16.26 -0.62 -11.51
N ALA A 111 16.57 -1.88 -11.22
CA ALA A 111 16.28 -2.48 -9.92
C ALA A 111 16.87 -1.67 -8.75
N LEU A 112 18.09 -1.12 -8.92
CA LEU A 112 18.72 -0.27 -7.91
C LEU A 112 17.97 1.05 -7.69
N ASP A 113 17.53 1.72 -8.77
CA ASP A 113 16.72 2.95 -8.67
C ASP A 113 15.38 2.67 -7.97
N ILE A 114 14.70 1.59 -8.37
CA ILE A 114 13.43 1.15 -7.77
C ILE A 114 13.61 0.86 -6.27
N ASN A 115 14.64 0.08 -5.90
CA ASN A 115 14.91 -0.26 -4.50
C ASN A 115 15.28 0.98 -3.66
N THR A 116 16.07 1.90 -4.22
CA THR A 116 16.42 3.16 -3.53
C THR A 116 15.18 4.01 -3.27
N ARG A 117 14.30 4.16 -4.26
CA ARG A 117 13.01 4.88 -4.10
C ARG A 117 12.07 4.17 -3.14
N PHE A 118 12.08 2.83 -3.13
CA PHE A 118 11.29 2.04 -2.19
C PHE A 118 11.73 2.29 -0.75
N ILE A 119 13.05 2.33 -0.46
CA ILE A 119 13.55 2.63 0.88
C ILE A 119 13.07 4.01 1.32
N LEU A 120 13.33 5.05 0.50
CA LEU A 120 12.93 6.42 0.85
C LEU A 120 11.43 6.51 1.13
N ASN A 121 10.60 5.97 0.23
CA ASN A 121 9.16 5.98 0.42
C ASN A 121 8.72 5.16 1.64
N THR A 122 9.40 4.07 1.95
CA THR A 122 9.08 3.24 3.13
C THR A 122 9.37 3.98 4.42
N PHE A 123 10.47 4.72 4.52
CA PHE A 123 10.77 5.53 5.71
C PHE A 123 9.84 6.74 5.85
N GLU A 124 9.44 7.38 4.75
CA GLU A 124 8.40 8.43 4.76
C GLU A 124 7.07 7.90 5.30
N GLN A 125 6.61 6.77 4.76
CA GLN A 125 5.35 6.14 5.18
C GLN A 125 5.44 5.58 6.60
N PHE A 126 6.59 5.02 6.98
CA PHE A 126 6.83 4.51 8.32
C PHE A 126 6.78 5.62 9.36
N THR A 127 7.38 6.78 9.09
CA THR A 127 7.33 7.93 10.02
C THR A 127 5.89 8.33 10.32
N ALA A 128 5.05 8.47 9.29
CA ALA A 128 3.64 8.78 9.46
C ALA A 128 2.88 7.67 10.22
N PHE A 129 3.13 6.40 9.84
CA PHE A 129 2.53 5.24 10.50
C PHE A 129 2.92 5.15 11.98
N PHE A 130 4.20 5.36 12.31
CA PHE A 130 4.70 5.29 13.68
C PHE A 130 4.04 6.32 14.58
N ILE A 131 3.91 7.57 14.11
CA ILE A 131 3.21 8.63 14.84
C ILE A 131 1.73 8.26 15.03
N ALA A 132 1.06 7.78 13.98
CA ALA A 132 -0.33 7.35 14.06
C ALA A 132 -0.52 6.17 15.02
N ASN A 133 0.34 5.15 14.97
CA ASN A 133 0.26 3.96 15.82
C ASN A 133 0.54 4.30 17.29
N ALA A 134 1.52 5.17 17.55
CA ALA A 134 1.80 5.68 18.90
C ALA A 134 0.61 6.47 19.45
N GLY A 135 0.00 7.34 18.63
CA GLY A 135 -1.23 8.02 18.99
C GLY A 135 -2.35 7.05 19.31
N LEU A 136 -2.61 6.07 18.43
CA LEU A 136 -3.64 5.05 18.66
C LEU A 136 -3.42 4.32 19.99
N ALA A 137 -2.19 3.91 20.32
CA ALA A 137 -1.87 3.25 21.59
C ALA A 137 -2.26 4.08 22.83
N MET A 138 -2.05 5.40 22.76
CA MET A 138 -2.31 6.31 23.86
C MET A 138 -3.81 6.57 24.08
N TYR A 139 -4.60 6.53 23.00
CA TYR A 139 -6.00 6.95 23.05
C TYR A 139 -7.00 5.79 22.92
N CYS A 140 -6.59 4.62 22.42
CA CYS A 140 -7.48 3.47 22.28
C CYS A 140 -7.71 2.74 23.63
N PRO A 141 -8.94 2.23 23.87
CA PRO A 141 -9.22 1.38 25.02
C PRO A 141 -8.57 0.00 24.88
N LEU A 142 -8.49 -0.75 25.97
CA LEU A 142 -7.87 -2.09 26.02
C LEU A 142 -8.50 -3.07 25.01
N SER A 143 -9.82 -3.00 24.80
CA SER A 143 -10.55 -3.82 23.82
C SER A 143 -10.11 -3.60 22.36
N GLU A 144 -9.48 -2.44 22.11
CA GLU A 144 -9.04 -1.98 20.80
C GLU A 144 -7.53 -2.09 20.60
N ALA A 145 -6.79 -2.64 21.57
CA ALA A 145 -5.34 -2.80 21.48
C ALA A 145 -4.91 -3.62 20.25
N ARG A 146 -5.71 -4.60 19.81
CA ARG A 146 -5.47 -5.40 18.60
C ARG A 146 -5.49 -4.61 17.29
N THR A 147 -6.08 -3.42 17.28
CA THR A 147 -6.11 -2.55 16.10
C THR A 147 -4.70 -2.19 15.65
N LEU A 148 -3.78 -1.98 16.59
CA LEU A 148 -2.39 -1.64 16.30
C LEU A 148 -1.66 -2.75 15.50
N PRO A 149 -1.57 -4.01 15.98
CA PRO A 149 -0.93 -5.08 15.22
C PRO A 149 -1.64 -5.44 13.91
N ILE A 150 -2.98 -5.29 13.81
CA ILE A 150 -3.70 -5.49 12.54
C ILE A 150 -3.28 -4.43 11.51
N LEU A 151 -3.20 -3.16 11.91
CA LEU A 151 -2.72 -2.08 11.03
C LEU A 151 -1.25 -2.26 10.66
N THR A 152 -0.41 -2.76 11.59
CA THR A 152 0.98 -3.13 11.33
C THR A 152 1.07 -4.21 10.25
N ALA A 153 0.28 -5.28 10.36
CA ALA A 153 0.25 -6.35 9.36
C ALA A 153 -0.18 -5.83 7.98
N LEU A 154 -1.23 -5.00 7.94
CA LEU A 154 -1.68 -4.35 6.71
C LEU A 154 -0.59 -3.44 6.11
N PHE A 155 0.14 -2.69 6.95
CA PHE A 155 1.25 -1.86 6.53
C PHE A 155 2.36 -2.69 5.87
N VAL A 156 2.79 -3.79 6.51
CA VAL A 156 3.82 -4.70 5.97
C VAL A 156 3.38 -5.30 4.64
N ILE A 157 2.15 -5.80 4.55
CA ILE A 157 1.58 -6.33 3.30
C ILE A 157 1.58 -5.24 2.21
N GLY A 158 1.16 -4.02 2.56
CA GLY A 158 1.18 -2.87 1.65
C GLY A 158 2.59 -2.57 1.11
N ARG A 159 3.62 -2.62 1.96
CA ARG A 159 5.03 -2.43 1.55
C ARG A 159 5.51 -3.55 0.62
N ILE A 160 5.17 -4.80 0.91
CA ILE A 160 5.52 -5.95 0.04
C ILE A 160 4.86 -5.79 -1.33
N LEU A 161 3.56 -5.50 -1.36
CA LEU A 161 2.81 -5.30 -2.60
C LEU A 161 3.30 -4.07 -3.38
N PHE A 162 3.72 -3.00 -2.69
CA PHE A 162 4.35 -1.85 -3.32
C PHE A 162 5.65 -2.26 -4.00
N TRP A 163 6.53 -2.97 -3.30
CA TRP A 163 7.85 -3.38 -3.81
C TRP A 163 7.74 -4.32 -5.01
N VAL A 164 6.93 -5.38 -4.89
CA VAL A 164 6.67 -6.33 -5.98
C VAL A 164 5.98 -5.63 -7.16
N GLY A 165 5.00 -4.78 -6.88
CA GLY A 165 4.30 -3.99 -7.89
C GLY A 165 5.26 -3.10 -8.67
N TYR A 166 6.16 -2.39 -7.98
CA TYR A 166 7.09 -1.46 -8.60
C TYR A 166 8.07 -2.17 -9.56
N HIS A 167 8.56 -3.36 -9.19
CA HIS A 167 9.42 -4.16 -10.07
C HIS A 167 8.71 -4.66 -11.33
N LYS A 168 7.40 -4.93 -11.26
CA LYS A 168 6.61 -5.39 -12.41
C LYS A 168 6.20 -4.25 -13.33
N ASN A 169 5.67 -3.18 -12.74
CA ASN A 169 5.22 -2.01 -13.48
C ASN A 169 5.10 -0.81 -12.52
N PRO A 170 5.68 0.36 -12.85
CA PRO A 170 5.60 1.56 -12.01
C PRO A 170 4.19 1.98 -11.57
N TYR A 171 3.14 1.62 -12.31
CA TYR A 171 1.76 1.90 -11.94
C TYR A 171 1.21 0.95 -10.86
N LEU A 172 1.66 -0.30 -10.81
CA LEU A 172 1.14 -1.30 -9.86
C LEU A 172 1.54 -1.00 -8.41
N ARG A 173 2.61 -0.24 -8.18
CA ARG A 173 3.02 0.19 -6.84
C ARG A 173 1.97 1.04 -6.14
N ALA A 174 1.08 1.70 -6.89
CA ALA A 174 0.03 2.56 -6.33
C ALA A 174 -0.93 1.80 -5.41
N PHE A 175 -1.18 0.51 -5.70
CA PHE A 175 -1.99 -0.33 -4.83
C PHE A 175 -1.32 -0.55 -3.47
N GLY A 176 -0.06 -0.99 -3.43
CA GLY A 176 0.66 -1.12 -2.17
C GLY A 176 0.81 0.20 -1.41
N PHE A 177 0.96 1.31 -2.13
CA PHE A 177 1.01 2.65 -1.53
C PHE A 177 -0.30 2.99 -0.81
N GLY A 178 -1.44 2.77 -1.46
CA GLY A 178 -2.74 3.08 -0.87
C GLY A 178 -3.04 2.24 0.38
N LEU A 179 -2.54 1.00 0.46
CA LEU A 179 -2.75 0.12 1.62
C LEU A 179 -2.01 0.60 2.87
N THR A 180 -0.98 1.41 2.74
CA THR A 180 -0.34 2.05 3.91
C THR A 180 -0.85 3.46 4.13
N PHE A 181 -1.08 4.20 3.04
CA PHE A 181 -1.45 5.61 3.11
C PHE A 181 -2.85 5.82 3.68
N TYR A 182 -3.88 5.14 3.12
CA TYR A 182 -5.27 5.39 3.54
C TYR A 182 -5.55 4.97 4.99
N PRO A 183 -5.10 3.80 5.47
CA PRO A 183 -5.28 3.45 6.88
C PRO A 183 -4.56 4.41 7.83
N THR A 184 -3.36 4.88 7.45
CA THR A 184 -2.62 5.87 8.25
C THR A 184 -3.36 7.20 8.30
N VAL A 185 -3.90 7.68 7.17
CA VAL A 185 -4.72 8.90 7.12
C VAL A 185 -6.00 8.75 7.95
N ALA A 186 -6.65 7.59 7.89
CA ALA A 186 -7.83 7.30 8.70
C ALA A 186 -7.51 7.32 10.21
N ALA A 187 -6.37 6.77 10.62
CA ALA A 187 -5.89 6.83 12.00
C ALA A 187 -5.62 8.28 12.44
N PHE A 188 -4.99 9.11 11.60
CA PHE A 188 -4.82 10.54 11.89
C PHE A 188 -6.16 11.27 12.02
N ALA A 189 -7.10 11.01 11.11
CA ALA A 189 -8.43 11.61 11.17
C ALA A 189 -9.15 11.22 12.48
N TRP A 190 -9.09 9.94 12.87
CA TRP A 190 -9.64 9.47 14.14
C TRP A 190 -9.00 10.15 15.35
N LEU A 191 -7.66 10.26 15.37
CA LEU A 191 -6.93 10.93 16.45
C LEU A 191 -7.30 12.42 16.54
N MET A 192 -7.40 13.12 15.41
CA MET A 192 -7.83 14.52 15.38
C MET A 192 -9.26 14.67 15.90
N LEU A 193 -10.18 13.78 15.50
CA LEU A 193 -11.55 13.80 15.99
C LEU A 193 -11.62 13.63 17.51
N MET A 194 -10.82 12.72 18.04
CA MET A 194 -10.77 12.45 19.47
C MET A 194 -10.09 13.57 20.26
N MET A 195 -8.95 14.09 19.80
CA MET A 195 -8.17 15.11 20.51
C MET A 195 -8.84 16.49 20.50
N ILE A 196 -9.50 16.85 19.40
CA ILE A 196 -10.09 18.19 19.22
C ILE A 196 -11.53 18.23 19.71
N PHE A 197 -12.33 17.21 19.38
CA PHE A 197 -13.77 17.21 19.63
C PHE A 197 -14.19 16.25 20.75
N GLY A 198 -13.28 15.42 21.26
CA GLY A 198 -13.62 14.39 22.26
C GLY A 198 -14.50 13.27 21.72
N ILE A 199 -14.71 13.19 20.40
CA ILE A 199 -15.59 12.20 19.78
C ILE A 199 -14.86 10.85 19.75
N ARG A 200 -15.41 9.86 20.47
CA ARG A 200 -14.89 8.48 20.48
C ARG A 200 -15.66 7.63 19.50
N VAL A 201 -15.11 7.44 18.31
CA VAL A 201 -15.62 6.45 17.36
C VAL A 201 -14.99 5.10 17.70
N PRO A 202 -15.75 4.01 17.84
CA PRO A 202 -15.17 2.69 18.02
C PRO A 202 -14.27 2.35 16.82
N LEU A 203 -13.09 1.79 17.12
CA LEU A 203 -12.09 1.38 16.14
C LEU A 203 -12.41 0.00 15.53
#